data_AF-A0AB39RP32-F1
#
_entry.id   AF-A0AB39RP32-F1
#
_cell.length_a   1.000
_cell.length_b   1.000
_cell.length_c   1.000
_cell.angle_alpha   90.00
_cell.angle_beta   90.00
_cell.angle_gamma   90.00
#
_symmetry.space_group_name_H-M   'P 1'
#
loop_
_entity.id
_entity.type
_entity.pdbx_description
1 polymer ?
#
loop_
_entity_poly.entity_id
_entity_poly.type
_entity_poly.pdbx_seq_one_letter_code
_entity_poly.pdbx_strand_id
1 'polypeptide(L)'
;MRVATRVKTRSRRTRWGARLLGAGLATAAAVGISAGPAAAAAVPPIFVADNPTEKGSCPDRSNAIRVSPSTNPQTIPVTIPNDGTGSVTVTFSDNVGDGPRRVSFTTTGTIAVSQVTVKGGDDANRYLYNAVTGFPNGIAFDTGLISPLNNGGQLPAVSHADFCFTPSNYGGGTT
;
A
#
# COMPACT_ATOMS: atom_id res chain seq x y z
N MET A 1 -13.78 -56.86 32.15
CA MET A 1 -12.69 -57.01 31.17
C MET A 1 -12.77 -55.86 30.19
N ARG A 2 -11.79 -54.94 30.17
CA ARG A 2 -11.72 -53.82 29.21
C ARG A 2 -10.50 -54.03 28.34
N VAL A 3 -10.73 -54.23 27.05
CA VAL A 3 -9.69 -54.47 26.03
C VAL A 3 -9.26 -53.12 25.47
N ALA A 4 -7.98 -52.78 25.61
CA ALA A 4 -7.38 -51.58 25.01
C ALA A 4 -6.69 -51.96 23.69
N THR A 5 -7.16 -51.41 22.57
CA THR A 5 -6.53 -51.59 21.26
C THR A 5 -5.48 -50.52 21.02
N ARG A 6 -4.23 -50.97 20.87
CA ARG A 6 -3.04 -50.13 20.64
C ARG A 6 -2.91 -49.83 19.14
N VAL A 7 -3.11 -48.58 18.74
CA VAL A 7 -2.93 -48.13 17.35
C VAL A 7 -1.45 -47.90 17.06
N LYS A 8 -0.89 -48.58 16.04
CA LYS A 8 0.50 -48.39 15.57
C LYS A 8 0.53 -47.45 14.36
N THR A 9 1.06 -46.24 14.55
CA THR A 9 1.35 -45.28 13.48
C THR A 9 2.52 -45.77 12.61
N ARG A 10 2.28 -46.01 11.31
CA ARG A 10 3.34 -46.35 10.35
C ARG A 10 3.91 -45.08 9.71
N SER A 11 5.18 -44.79 9.98
CA SER A 11 5.95 -43.73 9.33
C SER A 11 6.30 -44.15 7.89
N ARG A 12 5.81 -43.40 6.89
CA ARG A 12 6.26 -43.52 5.50
C ARG A 12 7.45 -42.58 5.27
N ARG A 13 8.66 -43.13 5.21
CA ARG A 13 9.84 -42.38 4.72
C ARG A 13 9.86 -42.45 3.20
N THR A 14 9.61 -41.33 2.55
CA THR A 14 9.70 -41.16 1.10
C THR A 14 11.17 -41.19 0.68
N ARG A 15 11.58 -42.27 -0.01
CA ARG A 15 12.92 -42.38 -0.61
C ARG A 15 12.95 -41.55 -1.89
N TRP A 16 13.62 -40.41 -1.86
CA TRP A 16 13.97 -39.64 -3.06
C TRP A 16 15.26 -40.22 -3.64
N GLY A 17 15.13 -40.91 -4.77
CA GLY A 17 16.26 -41.40 -5.55
C GLY A 17 16.92 -40.24 -6.28
N ALA A 18 18.15 -39.92 -5.91
CA ALA A 18 19.02 -39.05 -6.69
C ALA A 18 19.44 -39.78 -7.97
N ARG A 19 19.20 -39.17 -9.13
CA ARG A 19 19.91 -39.48 -10.37
C ARG A 19 20.58 -38.20 -10.85
N LEU A 20 21.85 -38.07 -10.48
CA LEU A 20 22.85 -37.30 -11.22
C LEU A 20 23.04 -37.96 -12.58
N LEU A 21 23.11 -37.16 -13.66
CA LEU A 21 23.93 -37.38 -14.85
C LEU A 21 23.59 -36.28 -15.88
N GLY A 22 24.60 -35.52 -16.30
CA GLY A 22 24.47 -34.59 -17.43
C GLY A 22 25.28 -33.32 -17.26
N ALA A 23 26.61 -33.41 -17.39
CA ALA A 23 27.47 -32.26 -17.59
C ALA A 23 27.25 -31.70 -19.01
N GLY A 24 26.66 -30.51 -19.09
CA GLY A 24 26.60 -29.71 -20.30
C GLY A 24 27.12 -28.32 -19.98
N LEU A 25 28.36 -28.03 -20.39
CA LEU A 25 29.00 -26.73 -20.24
C LEU A 25 28.43 -25.76 -21.28
N ALA A 26 27.29 -25.14 -20.96
CA ALA A 26 26.74 -24.03 -21.74
C ALA A 26 26.77 -22.77 -20.87
N THR A 27 27.85 -22.00 -20.99
CA THR A 27 27.99 -20.70 -20.34
C THR A 27 27.15 -19.67 -21.10
N ALA A 28 25.83 -19.79 -21.00
CA ALA A 28 24.93 -18.71 -21.37
C ALA A 28 24.95 -17.72 -20.21
N ALA A 29 25.64 -16.59 -20.39
CA ALA A 29 25.50 -15.44 -19.52
C ALA A 29 24.09 -14.86 -19.71
N ALA A 30 23.10 -15.52 -19.12
CA ALA A 30 21.77 -14.97 -18.94
C ALA A 30 21.91 -13.86 -17.90
N VAL A 31 22.15 -12.64 -18.37
CA VAL A 31 21.92 -11.43 -17.59
C VAL A 31 20.40 -11.33 -17.42
N GLY A 32 19.89 -12.16 -16.52
CA GLY A 32 18.53 -12.06 -16.03
C GLY A 32 18.48 -10.78 -15.25
N ILE A 33 17.97 -9.72 -15.86
CA ILE A 33 17.49 -8.56 -15.13
C ILE A 33 16.32 -9.10 -14.30
N SER A 34 16.63 -9.59 -13.10
CA SER A 34 15.62 -9.85 -12.08
C SER A 34 15.02 -8.50 -11.76
N ALA A 35 13.93 -8.15 -12.43
CA ALA A 35 13.04 -7.10 -11.98
C ALA A 35 12.57 -7.53 -10.59
N GLY A 36 13.28 -7.06 -9.56
CA GLY A 36 12.87 -7.23 -8.18
C GLY A 36 11.46 -6.65 -8.02
N PRO A 37 10.65 -7.17 -7.09
CA PRO A 37 9.35 -6.58 -6.81
C PRO A 37 9.55 -5.08 -6.54
N ALA A 38 8.84 -4.24 -7.28
CA ALA A 38 8.85 -2.80 -7.05
C ALA A 38 8.43 -2.57 -5.59
N ALA A 39 9.39 -2.20 -4.75
CA ALA A 39 9.10 -1.90 -3.37
C ALA A 39 8.20 -0.66 -3.33
N ALA A 40 7.11 -0.73 -2.56
CA ALA A 40 6.28 0.42 -2.24
C ALA A 40 7.15 1.57 -1.72
N ALA A 41 6.75 2.82 -2.00
CA ALA A 41 7.48 4.01 -1.57
C ALA A 41 7.43 4.12 -0.05
N ALA A 42 8.37 3.50 0.65
CA ALA A 42 8.38 3.43 2.11
C ALA A 42 8.78 4.78 2.72
N VAL A 43 7.84 5.74 2.77
CA VAL A 43 7.99 6.98 3.52
C VAL A 43 7.61 6.72 4.98
N PRO A 44 8.45 7.07 5.97
CA PRO A 44 8.06 6.99 7.38
C PRO A 44 6.83 7.88 7.67
N PRO A 45 5.80 7.36 8.35
CA PRO A 45 4.64 8.18 8.71
C PRO A 45 5.01 9.22 9.77
N ILE A 46 4.37 10.37 9.69
CA ILE A 46 4.37 11.41 10.72
C ILE A 46 3.10 11.21 11.55
N PHE A 47 3.25 11.00 12.86
CA PHE A 47 2.14 10.90 13.79
C PHE A 47 1.43 12.25 13.94
N VAL A 48 0.10 12.25 13.86
CA VAL A 48 -0.75 13.42 14.03
C VAL A 48 -1.81 13.09 15.10
N ALA A 49 -1.71 13.77 16.24
CA ALA A 49 -2.61 13.59 17.38
C ALA A 49 -3.96 14.29 17.17
N ASP A 50 -4.93 13.91 18.00
CA ASP A 50 -6.15 14.69 18.29
C ASP A 50 -7.05 14.99 17.09
N ASN A 51 -7.27 13.97 16.25
CA ASN A 51 -8.20 13.97 15.13
C ASN A 51 -8.12 15.25 14.29
N PRO A 52 -7.17 15.36 13.35
CA PRO A 52 -7.02 16.58 12.55
C PRO A 52 -8.37 16.98 11.92
N THR A 53 -9.02 17.98 12.51
CA THR A 53 -10.39 18.41 12.16
C THR A 53 -10.43 19.10 10.82
N GLU A 54 -9.26 19.55 10.38
CA GLU A 54 -9.07 20.14 9.06
C GLU A 54 -8.97 19.01 8.05
N LYS A 55 -10.02 18.89 7.23
CA LYS A 55 -9.98 18.24 5.91
C LYS A 55 -8.57 18.45 5.35
N GLY A 56 -7.76 17.39 5.33
CA GLY A 56 -6.30 17.45 5.41
C GLY A 56 -5.72 18.75 4.87
N SER A 57 -5.03 19.51 5.73
CA SER A 57 -4.37 20.77 5.41
C SER A 57 -3.36 20.56 4.28
N CYS A 58 -3.83 20.47 3.04
CA CYS A 58 -2.97 20.39 1.88
C CYS A 58 -2.19 21.70 1.87
N PRO A 59 -0.85 21.65 1.76
CA PRO A 59 0.01 22.83 1.90
C PRO A 59 -0.46 24.03 1.07
N ASP A 60 -1.10 23.76 -0.07
CA ASP A 60 -1.54 24.78 -1.03
C ASP A 60 -3.07 24.98 -1.07
N ARG A 61 -3.80 24.56 -0.02
CA ARG A 61 -5.29 24.58 0.08
C ARG A 61 -6.01 23.88 -1.08
N SER A 62 -5.31 23.08 -1.87
CA SER A 62 -5.80 22.47 -3.10
C SER A 62 -6.36 21.07 -2.87
N ASN A 63 -7.56 20.83 -3.41
CA ASN A 63 -8.15 19.54 -3.77
C ASN A 63 -8.00 18.36 -2.80
N ALA A 64 -8.16 18.61 -1.49
CA ALA A 64 -8.26 17.51 -0.52
C ALA A 64 -9.50 16.65 -0.81
N ILE A 65 -9.30 15.35 -1.05
CA ILE A 65 -10.37 14.37 -1.16
C ILE A 65 -10.33 13.45 0.06
N ARG A 66 -11.46 13.33 0.74
CA ARG A 66 -11.68 12.37 1.81
C ARG A 66 -12.34 11.13 1.24
N VAL A 67 -11.77 9.96 1.48
CA VAL A 67 -12.30 8.68 1.04
C VAL A 67 -12.60 7.83 2.26
N SER A 68 -13.87 7.46 2.42
CA SER A 68 -14.31 6.53 3.46
C SER A 68 -14.06 5.08 3.02
N PRO A 69 -13.84 4.14 3.94
CA PRO A 69 -13.68 2.73 3.63
C PRO A 69 -14.83 2.14 2.80
N SER A 70 -14.49 1.25 1.87
CA SER A 70 -15.44 0.43 1.10
C SER A 70 -14.85 -0.95 0.86
N THR A 71 -15.73 -1.95 0.65
CA THR A 71 -15.34 -3.32 0.30
C THR A 71 -14.80 -3.44 -1.12
N ASN A 72 -15.12 -2.48 -2.00
CA ASN A 72 -14.63 -2.43 -3.37
C ASN A 72 -13.69 -1.25 -3.57
N PRO A 73 -12.72 -1.35 -4.51
CA PRO A 73 -11.90 -0.21 -4.92
C PRO A 73 -12.77 0.97 -5.35
N GLN A 74 -12.38 2.18 -4.96
CA GLN A 74 -13.08 3.43 -5.29
C GLN A 74 -12.23 4.26 -6.23
N THR A 75 -12.74 4.53 -7.44
CA THR A 75 -12.09 5.42 -8.41
C THR A 75 -12.78 6.77 -8.40
N ILE A 76 -12.02 7.82 -8.08
CA ILE A 76 -12.53 9.18 -7.90
C ILE A 76 -11.83 10.10 -8.90
N PRO A 77 -12.56 10.84 -9.73
CA PRO A 77 -11.96 11.81 -10.63
C PRO A 77 -11.39 12.99 -9.83
N VAL A 78 -10.24 13.50 -10.27
CA VAL A 78 -9.57 14.65 -9.67
C VAL A 78 -9.25 15.66 -10.76
N THR A 79 -9.59 16.91 -10.50
CA THR A 79 -9.24 18.05 -11.36
C THR A 79 -8.45 19.04 -10.54
N ILE A 80 -7.24 19.36 -10.99
CA ILE A 80 -6.43 20.45 -10.45
C ILE A 80 -6.62 21.64 -11.41
N PRO A 81 -7.34 22.70 -11.00
CA PRO A 81 -7.63 23.83 -11.88
C PRO A 81 -6.36 24.37 -12.54
N ASN A 82 -6.37 24.43 -13.88
CA ASN A 82 -5.25 24.88 -14.73
C ASN A 82 -4.00 23.98 -14.79
N ASP A 83 -3.91 22.93 -13.97
CA ASP A 83 -2.68 22.14 -13.89
C ASP A 83 -2.82 20.66 -14.26
N GLY A 84 -4.04 20.11 -14.29
CA GLY A 84 -4.22 18.73 -14.74
C GLY A 84 -5.53 18.06 -14.36
N THR A 85 -5.77 16.90 -14.95
CA THR A 85 -6.91 16.02 -14.64
C THR A 85 -6.44 14.58 -14.56
N GLY A 86 -7.16 13.79 -13.76
CA GLY A 86 -6.85 12.39 -13.58
C GLY A 86 -7.88 11.69 -12.72
N SER A 87 -7.51 10.51 -12.23
CA SER A 87 -8.30 9.82 -11.22
C SER A 87 -7.40 9.14 -10.20
N VAL A 88 -7.90 8.98 -8.98
CA VAL A 88 -7.29 8.16 -7.94
C VAL A 88 -8.15 6.94 -7.69
N THR A 89 -7.55 5.76 -7.72
CA THR A 89 -8.17 4.51 -7.29
C THR A 89 -7.66 4.16 -5.91
N VAL A 90 -8.55 4.13 -4.91
CA VAL A 90 -8.24 3.83 -3.51
C VAL A 90 -8.78 2.45 -3.14
N THR A 91 -7.93 1.62 -2.56
CA THR A 91 -8.29 0.28 -2.06
C THR A 91 -8.08 0.22 -0.56
N PHE A 92 -9.10 -0.21 0.16
CA PHE A 92 -9.03 -0.54 1.58
C PHE A 92 -8.92 -2.05 1.74
N SER A 93 -7.96 -2.53 2.52
CA SER A 93 -7.68 -3.96 2.67
C SER A 93 -7.42 -4.33 4.14
N ASP A 94 -7.15 -5.63 4.36
CA ASP A 94 -6.93 -6.18 5.71
C ASP A 94 -8.18 -6.01 6.60
N ASN A 95 -9.31 -6.50 6.10
CA ASN A 95 -10.60 -6.49 6.79
C ASN A 95 -10.59 -7.50 7.93
N VAL A 96 -10.18 -7.06 9.13
CA VAL A 96 -10.10 -7.91 10.32
C VAL A 96 -10.90 -7.26 11.45
N GLY A 97 -11.97 -7.94 11.88
CA GLY A 97 -12.87 -7.43 12.92
C GLY A 97 -13.66 -6.23 12.41
N ASP A 98 -13.40 -5.06 13.00
CA ASP A 98 -14.24 -3.86 12.89
C ASP A 98 -14.03 -3.03 11.60
N GLY A 99 -13.26 -3.53 10.63
CA GLY A 99 -13.10 -2.86 9.33
C GLY A 99 -11.72 -3.07 8.69
N PRO A 100 -11.45 -2.38 7.56
CA PRO A 100 -10.16 -2.43 6.90
C PRO A 100 -9.11 -1.67 7.70
N ARG A 101 -7.87 -2.14 7.63
CA ARG A 101 -6.75 -1.59 8.41
C ARG A 101 -5.66 -0.98 7.55
N ARG A 102 -5.74 -1.18 6.23
CA ARG A 102 -4.73 -0.73 5.27
C ARG A 102 -5.35 0.06 4.13
N VAL A 103 -4.60 1.04 3.64
CA VAL A 103 -4.95 1.87 2.49
C VAL A 103 -3.88 1.70 1.42
N SER A 104 -4.31 1.60 0.17
CA SER A 104 -3.46 1.65 -1.01
C SER A 104 -4.10 2.56 -2.05
N PHE A 105 -3.30 3.19 -2.89
CA PHE A 105 -3.82 4.03 -3.96
C PHE A 105 -2.97 3.93 -5.23
N THR A 106 -3.61 4.18 -6.37
CA THR A 106 -2.97 4.42 -7.66
C THR A 106 -3.59 5.65 -8.30
N THR A 107 -2.82 6.50 -8.97
CA THR A 107 -3.33 7.60 -9.79
C THR A 107 -3.13 7.33 -11.28
N THR A 108 -3.98 7.97 -12.09
CA THR A 108 -3.86 8.04 -13.55
C THR A 108 -4.00 9.49 -14.01
N GLY A 109 -3.53 9.81 -15.22
CA GLY A 109 -3.59 11.17 -15.77
C GLY A 109 -2.42 12.04 -15.34
N THR A 110 -2.62 13.36 -15.28
CA THR A 110 -1.57 14.35 -14.96
C THR A 110 -1.58 14.79 -13.50
N ILE A 111 -1.98 13.88 -12.60
CA ILE A 111 -2.00 14.12 -11.14
C ILE A 111 -1.11 13.13 -10.41
N ALA A 112 -0.52 13.57 -9.30
CA ALA A 112 0.21 12.75 -8.36
C ALA A 112 -0.26 13.06 -6.93
N VAL A 113 -0.09 12.10 -6.02
CA VAL A 113 -0.39 12.30 -4.60
C VAL A 113 0.84 12.87 -3.91
N SER A 114 0.67 14.00 -3.23
CA SER A 114 1.72 14.68 -2.45
C SER A 114 1.62 14.40 -0.95
N GLN A 115 0.45 13.99 -0.48
CA GLN A 115 0.22 13.64 0.92
C GLN A 115 -0.95 12.65 1.05
N VAL A 116 -0.81 11.68 1.96
CA VAL A 116 -1.92 10.86 2.44
C VAL A 116 -1.98 10.95 3.95
N THR A 117 -3.16 11.22 4.50
CA THR A 117 -3.41 11.09 5.94
C THR A 117 -4.38 9.94 6.17
N VAL A 118 -3.90 8.88 6.82
CA VAL A 118 -4.71 7.71 7.16
C VAL A 118 -5.13 7.81 8.61
N LYS A 119 -6.44 7.95 8.83
CA LYS A 119 -7.02 8.08 10.17
C LYS A 119 -7.63 6.75 10.63
N GLY A 120 -7.38 6.39 11.88
CA GLY A 120 -8.08 5.33 12.59
C GLY A 120 -8.08 5.62 14.08
N GLY A 121 -9.25 5.57 14.73
CA GLY A 121 -9.42 6.06 16.11
C GLY A 121 -9.25 7.57 16.23
N ASP A 122 -8.62 8.03 17.31
CA ASP A 122 -8.43 9.46 17.59
C ASP A 122 -7.26 10.08 16.82
N ASP A 123 -6.26 9.28 16.43
CA ASP A 123 -5.04 9.78 15.78
C ASP A 123 -4.98 9.47 14.28
N ALA A 124 -3.96 10.00 13.60
CA ALA A 124 -3.69 9.73 12.19
C ALA A 124 -2.19 9.60 11.90
N ASN A 125 -1.86 8.87 10.84
CA ASN A 125 -0.52 8.84 10.26
C ASN A 125 -0.56 9.64 8.97
N ARG A 126 0.40 10.56 8.81
CA ARG A 126 0.57 11.38 7.62
C ARG A 126 1.81 10.94 6.86
N TYR A 127 1.63 10.62 5.59
CA TYR A 127 2.67 10.25 4.65
C TYR A 127 2.88 11.43 3.70
N LEU A 128 4.11 11.94 3.62
CA LEU A 128 4.47 13.07 2.77
C LEU A 128 5.28 12.59 1.56
N TYR A 129 4.85 12.95 0.36
CA TYR A 129 5.55 12.68 -0.89
C TYR A 129 5.97 14.01 -1.50
N ASN A 130 7.10 14.53 -1.03
CA ASN A 130 7.63 15.83 -1.43
C ASN A 130 9.15 15.76 -1.61
N ALA A 131 9.79 16.89 -1.91
CA ALA A 131 11.23 16.94 -2.14
C ALA A 131 12.07 16.43 -0.94
N VAL A 132 11.58 16.63 0.28
CA VAL A 132 12.27 16.19 1.52
C VAL A 132 12.25 14.66 1.64
N THR A 133 11.18 14.01 1.18
CA THR A 133 11.03 12.55 1.20
C THR A 133 11.49 11.86 -0.08
N GLY A 134 12.10 12.59 -1.02
CA GLY A 134 12.62 12.06 -2.29
C GLY A 134 11.60 12.02 -3.44
N PHE A 135 10.43 12.62 -3.25
CA PHE A 135 9.34 12.64 -4.22
C PHE A 135 8.93 14.08 -4.57
N PRO A 136 9.80 14.87 -5.22
CA PRO A 136 9.56 16.29 -5.47
C PRO A 136 8.28 16.59 -6.27
N ASN A 137 7.77 15.61 -7.01
CA ASN A 137 6.54 15.72 -7.82
C ASN A 137 5.40 14.83 -7.29
N GLY A 138 5.44 14.42 -6.02
CA GLY A 138 4.52 13.41 -5.48
C GLY A 138 4.79 12.01 -6.01
N ILE A 139 3.82 11.11 -5.84
CA ILE A 139 3.88 9.72 -6.35
C ILE A 139 2.57 9.31 -7.01
N ALA A 140 2.67 8.34 -7.91
CA ALA A 140 1.50 7.77 -8.60
C ALA A 140 0.88 6.56 -7.87
N PHE A 141 1.59 5.94 -6.92
CA PHE A 141 1.11 4.72 -6.28
C PHE A 141 1.80 4.48 -4.94
N ASP A 142 1.03 4.05 -3.94
CA ASP A 142 1.56 3.45 -2.73
C ASP A 142 0.62 2.39 -2.14
N THR A 143 1.16 1.54 -1.27
CA THR A 143 0.41 0.45 -0.64
C THR A 143 0.74 0.29 0.84
N GLY A 144 -0.17 -0.38 1.56
CA GLY A 144 0.08 -0.80 2.93
C GLY A 144 0.14 0.36 3.93
N LEU A 145 -0.41 1.53 3.59
CA LEU A 145 -0.53 2.67 4.47
C LEU A 145 -1.47 2.32 5.64
N ILE A 146 -1.14 2.77 6.84
CA ILE A 146 -1.84 2.40 8.07
C ILE A 146 -2.08 3.63 8.95
N SER A 147 -3.11 3.57 9.78
CA SER A 147 -3.28 4.47 10.92
C SER A 147 -2.26 4.17 12.04
N PRO A 148 -2.09 5.07 13.04
CA PRO A 148 -1.28 4.79 14.21
C PRO A 148 -1.84 3.60 14.99
N LEU A 149 -0.96 2.89 15.70
CA LEU A 149 -1.39 1.89 16.66
C LEU A 149 -2.12 2.57 17.82
N ASN A 150 -3.19 1.96 18.31
CA ASN A 150 -3.86 2.42 19.53
C ASN A 150 -2.98 2.17 20.77
N ASN A 151 -3.41 2.66 21.94
CA ASN A 151 -2.69 2.47 23.22
C ASN A 151 -2.44 0.99 23.60
N GLY A 152 -3.20 0.06 23.02
CA GLY A 152 -3.01 -1.39 23.19
C GLY A 152 -2.01 -2.02 22.21
N GLY A 153 -1.35 -1.22 21.36
CA GLY A 153 -0.44 -1.70 20.31
C GLY A 153 -1.16 -2.37 19.14
N GLN A 154 -2.48 -2.23 19.04
CA GLN A 154 -3.28 -2.82 17.97
C GLN A 154 -3.50 -1.82 16.86
N LEU A 155 -3.55 -2.31 15.62
CA LEU A 155 -3.87 -1.50 14.46
C LEU A 155 -5.40 -1.29 14.37
N PRO A 156 -5.92 -0.07 14.57
CA PRO A 156 -7.35 0.18 14.53
C PRO A 156 -7.89 0.12 13.09
N ALA A 157 -9.21 -0.04 12.96
CA ALA A 157 -9.87 0.13 11.67
C ALA A 157 -9.67 1.56 11.16
N VAL A 158 -9.43 1.69 9.85
CA VAL A 158 -9.32 2.97 9.16
C VAL A 158 -10.70 3.60 9.10
N SER A 159 -10.85 4.83 9.56
CA SER A 159 -12.10 5.59 9.46
C SER A 159 -12.24 6.32 8.12
N HIS A 160 -11.13 6.83 7.59
CA HIS A 160 -11.02 7.45 6.26
C HIS A 160 -9.55 7.70 5.92
N ALA A 161 -9.29 8.02 4.65
CA ALA A 161 -8.04 8.56 4.18
C ALA A 161 -8.25 9.89 3.45
N ASP A 162 -7.45 10.89 3.79
CA ASP A 162 -7.43 12.20 3.11
C ASP A 162 -6.23 12.25 2.15
N PHE A 163 -6.49 12.62 0.90
CA PHE A 163 -5.48 12.71 -0.17
C PHE A 163 -5.29 14.15 -0.61
N CYS A 164 -4.04 14.59 -0.71
CA CYS A 164 -3.66 15.83 -1.38
C CYS A 164 -2.97 15.52 -2.70
N PHE A 165 -3.26 16.34 -3.72
CA PHE A 165 -2.76 16.14 -5.07
C PHE A 165 -1.88 17.30 -5.50
N THR A 166 -0.88 16.98 -6.32
CA THR A 166 -0.04 17.91 -7.05
C THR A 166 -0.10 17.56 -8.53
N PRO A 167 0.16 18.52 -9.44
CA PRO A 167 0.36 18.21 -10.85
C PRO A 167 1.51 17.21 -11.00
N SER A 168 1.31 16.19 -11.83
CA SER A 168 2.32 15.18 -12.10
C SER A 168 3.19 15.60 -13.28
N ASN A 169 4.50 15.59 -13.07
CA ASN A 169 5.50 15.67 -14.14
C ASN A 169 5.91 14.28 -14.67
N TYR A 170 5.35 13.19 -14.10
CA TYR A 170 5.48 11.85 -14.65
C TYR A 170 4.60 11.80 -15.91
N GLY A 171 5.19 12.21 -17.03
CA GLY A 171 4.48 12.58 -18.24
C GLY A 171 3.31 11.65 -18.58
N GLY A 172 2.11 12.24 -18.63
CA GLY A 172 1.13 11.81 -19.62
C GLY A 172 1.73 12.16 -20.98
N GLY A 173 2.63 11.31 -21.47
CA GLY A 173 3.13 11.41 -22.83
C GLY A 173 1.91 11.40 -23.73
N THR A 174 1.60 12.55 -24.32
CA THR A 174 0.81 12.63 -25.54
C THR A 174 1.65 11.93 -26.61
N THR A 175 1.56 10.60 -26.68
CA THR A 175 1.87 9.85 -27.89
C THR A 175 0.66 9.87 -28.80
#